data_AF-A0A8H4XJR8-F1
#
_entry.id   AF-A0A8H4XJR8-F1
#
_cell.length_a   1.000
_cell.length_b   1.000
_cell.length_c   1.000
_cell.angle_alpha   90.00
_cell.angle_beta   90.00
_cell.angle_gamma   90.00
#
_symmetry.space_group_name_H-M   'P 1'
#
loop_
_entity.id
_entity.type
_entity.pdbx_description
1 polymer ?
#
loop_
_entity_poly.entity_id
_entity_poly.type
_entity_poly.pdbx_seq_one_letter_code
_entity_poly.pdbx_strand_id
1 'polypeptide(L)'
;MPYVGYYFPWYVVSGILIAVGGGLMYSVDINTSTSAIYGYSVLIGCGGGAIMQAAYSIGPAKVIPVWEDIPAAIGFINVAQIGGIMHSLAISGAIFQNYAFRYVSESLAHLHLTSGEIQSAIAGTTSTVLKNLSPEDQALATQAIVHAMQKVYILILVAGAVCFICGVSMRRENLFMEKGAAG
;
A
#
# COMPACT_ATOMS: atom_id res chain seq x y z
N MET A 1 11.52 15.51 -15.71
CA MET A 1 10.29 15.34 -16.51
C MET A 1 10.26 16.35 -17.67
N PRO A 2 11.00 16.13 -18.78
CA PRO A 2 11.13 17.17 -19.82
C PRO A 2 10.03 17.15 -20.89
N TYR A 3 9.34 16.03 -21.09
CA TYR A 3 8.46 15.86 -22.26
C TYR A 3 6.97 16.08 -22.02
N VAL A 4 6.51 16.12 -20.76
CA VAL A 4 5.07 16.19 -20.47
C VAL A 4 4.63 17.52 -19.85
N GLY A 5 5.53 18.29 -19.21
CA GLY A 5 5.26 19.63 -18.64
C GLY A 5 4.24 19.68 -17.47
N TYR A 6 3.25 18.80 -17.49
CA TYR A 6 2.16 18.60 -16.55
C TYR A 6 2.48 17.45 -15.59
N TYR A 7 2.18 17.67 -14.32
CA TYR A 7 2.42 16.73 -13.24
C TYR A 7 1.19 15.85 -12.93
N PHE A 8 -0.02 16.35 -13.20
CA PHE A 8 -1.28 15.64 -13.00
C PHE A 8 -1.30 14.20 -13.59
N PRO A 9 -0.82 13.95 -14.82
CA PRO A 9 -0.88 12.62 -15.42
C PRO A 9 -0.08 11.58 -14.63
N TRP A 10 1.00 11.98 -13.97
CA TRP A 10 1.79 11.09 -13.12
C TRP A 10 1.01 10.58 -11.92
N TYR A 11 0.22 11.44 -11.27
CA TYR A 11 -0.65 11.04 -10.15
C TYR A 11 -1.79 10.14 -10.62
N VAL A 12 -2.35 10.41 -11.80
CA VAL A 12 -3.42 9.59 -12.38
C VAL A 12 -2.91 8.19 -12.72
N VAL A 13 -1.80 8.08 -13.45
CA VAL A 13 -1.22 6.77 -13.81
C VAL A 13 -0.80 6.02 -12.55
N SER A 14 -0.17 6.69 -11.59
CA SER A 14 0.21 6.07 -10.31
C SER A 14 -1.01 5.55 -9.54
N GLY A 15 -2.07 6.36 -9.44
CA GLY A 15 -3.32 5.98 -8.78
C GLY A 15 -3.98 4.77 -9.42
N ILE A 16 -4.02 4.71 -10.76
CA ILE A 16 -4.53 3.55 -11.50
C ILE A 16 -3.71 2.31 -11.21
N LEU A 17 -2.37 2.40 -11.30
CA LEU A 17 -1.49 1.25 -11.06
C LEU A 17 -1.63 0.71 -9.63
N ILE A 18 -1.69 1.60 -8.63
CA ILE A 18 -1.89 1.23 -7.23
C ILE A 18 -3.27 0.62 -7.02
N ALA A 19 -4.33 1.22 -7.57
CA ALA A 19 -5.69 0.72 -7.41
C ALA A 19 -5.87 -0.65 -8.06
N VAL A 20 -5.38 -0.83 -9.29
CA VAL A 20 -5.43 -2.12 -10.00
C VAL A 20 -4.61 -3.16 -9.25
N GLY A 21 -3.37 -2.85 -8.86
CA GLY A 21 -2.51 -3.78 -8.13
C GLY A 21 -3.09 -4.16 -6.75
N GLY A 22 -3.64 -3.19 -6.02
CA GLY A 22 -4.31 -3.41 -4.73
C GLY A 22 -5.60 -4.24 -4.86
N GLY A 23 -6.40 -3.99 -5.89
CA GLY A 23 -7.60 -4.78 -6.19
C GLY A 23 -7.27 -6.22 -6.59
N LEU A 24 -6.23 -6.43 -7.40
CA LEU A 24 -5.74 -7.77 -7.73
C LEU A 24 -5.22 -8.50 -6.50
N MET A 25 -4.44 -7.83 -5.64
CA MET A 25 -3.99 -8.39 -4.37
C MET A 25 -5.14 -8.73 -3.41
N TYR A 26 -6.24 -7.99 -3.44
CA TYR A 26 -7.43 -8.30 -2.65
C TYR A 26 -8.07 -9.65 -3.05
N SER A 27 -7.83 -10.12 -4.29
CA SER A 27 -8.31 -11.42 -4.79
C SER A 27 -7.32 -12.58 -4.59
N VAL A 28 -6.13 -12.34 -4.04
CA VAL A 28 -5.07 -13.38 -3.87
C VAL A 28 -5.46 -14.40 -2.82
N ASP A 29 -5.60 -15.66 -3.22
CA ASP A 29 -5.86 -16.80 -2.35
C ASP A 29 -4.63 -17.74 -2.22
N ILE A 30 -4.82 -18.86 -1.53
CA ILE A 30 -3.77 -19.87 -1.31
C ILE A 30 -3.31 -20.56 -2.61
N ASN A 31 -4.12 -20.52 -3.67
CA ASN A 31 -3.83 -21.16 -4.96
C ASN A 31 -3.23 -20.17 -5.96
N THR A 32 -3.17 -18.89 -5.61
CA THR A 32 -2.67 -17.85 -6.49
C THR A 32 -1.18 -18.04 -6.72
N SER A 33 -0.79 -18.20 -7.99
CA SER A 33 0.60 -18.45 -8.33
C SER A 33 1.52 -17.34 -7.85
N THR A 34 2.74 -17.71 -7.44
CA THR A 34 3.79 -16.78 -7.05
C THR A 34 4.06 -15.72 -8.13
N SER A 35 3.99 -16.09 -9.40
CA SER A 35 4.18 -15.17 -10.53
C SER A 35 3.12 -14.05 -10.57
N ALA A 36 1.87 -14.36 -10.26
CA ALA A 36 0.79 -13.39 -10.19
C ALA A 36 0.99 -12.42 -9.01
N ILE A 37 1.35 -12.95 -7.83
CA ILE A 37 1.64 -12.14 -6.64
C ILE A 37 2.77 -11.14 -6.94
N TYR A 38 3.86 -11.57 -7.58
CA TYR A 38 4.93 -10.67 -7.99
C TYR A 38 4.46 -9.66 -9.04
N GLY A 39 3.68 -10.08 -10.04
CA GLY A 39 3.10 -9.18 -11.03
C GLY A 39 2.27 -8.06 -10.40
N TYR A 40 1.40 -8.40 -9.44
CA TYR A 40 0.57 -7.42 -8.73
C TYR A 40 1.43 -6.50 -7.85
N SER A 41 2.47 -7.05 -7.22
CA SER A 41 3.43 -6.29 -6.41
C SER A 41 4.21 -5.27 -7.25
N VAL A 42 4.58 -5.62 -8.49
CA VAL A 42 5.24 -4.70 -9.43
C VAL A 42 4.32 -3.53 -9.77
N LEU A 43 3.03 -3.77 -10.04
CA LEU A 43 2.07 -2.68 -10.30
C LEU A 43 1.99 -1.70 -9.12
N ILE A 44 1.84 -2.23 -7.90
CA ILE A 44 1.80 -1.42 -6.67
C ILE A 44 3.11 -0.66 -6.49
N GLY A 45 4.26 -1.34 -6.65
CA GLY A 45 5.59 -0.76 -6.46
C GLY A 45 5.90 0.35 -7.46
N CYS A 46 5.59 0.14 -8.74
CA CYS A 46 5.76 1.15 -9.78
C CYS A 46 4.88 2.39 -9.51
N GLY A 47 3.60 2.21 -9.21
CA GLY A 47 2.71 3.33 -8.90
C GLY A 47 3.11 4.07 -7.63
N GLY A 48 3.40 3.33 -6.55
CA GLY A 48 3.82 3.88 -5.26
C GLY A 48 5.15 4.63 -5.34
N GLY A 49 6.14 4.07 -6.05
CA GLY A 49 7.43 4.72 -6.26
C GLY A 49 7.33 5.99 -7.10
N ALA A 50 6.55 5.95 -8.18
CA ALA A 50 6.35 7.11 -9.06
C ALA A 50 5.72 8.30 -8.31
N ILE A 51 4.68 8.07 -7.51
CA ILE A 51 4.05 9.16 -6.75
C ILE A 51 4.91 9.68 -5.61
N MET A 52 5.65 8.82 -4.92
CA MET A 52 6.58 9.23 -3.86
C MET A 52 7.63 10.22 -4.41
N GLN A 53 8.14 9.97 -5.63
CA GLN A 53 9.14 10.83 -6.25
C GLN A 53 8.53 12.06 -6.93
N ALA A 54 7.28 11.99 -7.41
CA ALA A 54 6.60 13.12 -8.02
C ALA A 54 6.50 14.32 -7.06
N ALA A 55 6.20 14.07 -5.78
CA ALA A 55 6.07 15.12 -4.76
C ALA A 55 7.35 15.97 -4.63
N TYR A 56 8.54 15.35 -4.62
CA TYR A 56 9.82 16.04 -4.54
C TYR A 56 10.17 16.85 -5.78
N SER A 57 9.59 16.51 -6.93
CA SER A 57 9.76 17.30 -8.16
C SER A 57 8.84 18.52 -8.19
N ILE A 58 7.65 18.43 -7.58
CA ILE A 58 6.59 19.45 -7.73
C ILE A 58 6.59 20.43 -6.56
N GLY A 59 6.75 19.94 -5.32
CA GLY A 59 6.68 20.77 -4.11
C GLY A 59 7.68 21.94 -4.15
N PRO A 60 8.99 21.66 -4.29
CA PRO A 60 9.99 22.71 -4.46
C PRO A 60 9.69 23.64 -5.64
N ALA A 61 9.28 23.08 -6.78
CA ALA A 61 9.00 23.85 -7.99
C ALA A 61 7.81 24.83 -7.83
N LYS A 62 6.85 24.53 -6.96
CA LYS A 62 5.72 25.43 -6.65
C LYS A 62 6.09 26.59 -5.74
N VAL A 63 7.13 26.45 -4.93
CA VAL A 63 7.56 27.47 -3.96
C VAL A 63 8.78 28.27 -4.44
N ILE A 64 9.29 28.01 -5.64
CA ILE A 64 10.40 28.77 -6.25
C ILE A 64 10.24 30.30 -6.18
N PRO A 65 9.03 30.91 -6.29
CA PRO A 65 8.89 32.36 -6.12
C PRO A 65 9.44 32.88 -4.78
N VAL A 66 9.54 32.02 -3.76
CA VAL A 66 10.15 32.27 -2.45
C VAL A 66 11.16 31.16 -2.15
N TRP A 67 12.40 31.31 -2.61
CA TRP A 67 13.45 30.27 -2.49
C TRP A 67 13.69 29.76 -1.05
N GLU A 68 13.42 30.59 -0.05
CA GLU A 68 13.55 30.25 1.38
C GLU A 68 12.52 29.20 1.84
N ASP A 69 11.42 29.01 1.10
CA ASP A 69 10.35 28.05 1.45
C ASP A 69 10.64 26.62 0.95
N ILE A 70 11.65 26.42 0.08
CA ILE A 70 11.98 25.10 -0.47
C ILE A 70 12.31 24.08 0.64
N PRO A 71 13.16 24.37 1.64
CA PRO A 71 13.43 23.45 2.75
C PRO A 71 12.16 23.11 3.55
N ALA A 72 11.28 24.08 3.78
CA ALA A 72 10.02 23.87 4.49
C ALA A 72 9.08 22.95 3.70
N ALA A 73 8.97 23.13 2.37
CA ALA A 73 8.19 22.27 1.49
C ALA A 73 8.71 20.83 1.49
N ILE A 74 10.03 20.63 1.41
CA ILE A 74 10.65 19.30 1.49
C ILE A 74 10.42 18.68 2.88
N GLY A 75 10.57 19.47 3.94
CA GLY A 75 10.27 19.04 5.31
C GLY A 75 8.83 18.55 5.47
N PHE A 76 7.86 19.29 4.90
CA PHE A 76 6.47 18.88 4.88
C PHE A 76 6.25 17.55 4.14
N ILE A 77 6.85 17.38 2.96
CA ILE A 77 6.76 16.12 2.19
C ILE A 77 7.30 14.95 3.03
N ASN A 78 8.46 15.11 3.67
CA ASN A 78 9.07 14.06 4.50
C ASN A 78 8.15 13.66 5.67
N VAL A 79 7.60 14.65 6.38
CA VAL A 79 6.68 14.40 7.51
C VAL A 79 5.41 13.68 7.02
N ALA A 80 4.82 14.13 5.92
CA ALA A 80 3.65 13.49 5.33
C ALA A 80 3.93 12.05 4.87
N GLN A 81 5.10 11.80 4.28
CA GLN A 81 5.50 10.48 3.79
C GLN A 81 5.76 9.49 4.93
N ILE A 82 6.60 9.86 5.90
CA ILE A 82 6.92 9.01 7.06
C ILE A 82 5.68 8.80 7.92
N GLY A 83 4.93 9.89 8.19
CA GLY A 83 3.68 9.85 8.92
C GLY A 83 2.66 8.95 8.22
N GLY A 84 2.49 9.09 6.91
CA GLY A 84 1.59 8.25 6.11
C GLY A 84 1.95 6.76 6.17
N ILE A 85 3.24 6.41 6.09
CA ILE A 85 3.72 5.03 6.23
C ILE A 85 3.40 4.49 7.63
N MET A 86 3.69 5.26 8.69
CA MET A 86 3.42 4.85 10.07
C MET A 86 1.92 4.59 10.31
N HIS A 87 1.04 5.51 9.90
CA HIS A 87 -0.40 5.35 10.06
C HIS A 87 -0.93 4.16 9.23
N SER A 88 -0.47 4.04 7.98
CA SER A 88 -0.88 2.94 7.10
C SER A 88 -0.47 1.58 7.66
N LEU A 89 0.74 1.47 8.22
CA LEU A 89 1.21 0.25 8.86
C LEU A 89 0.41 -0.09 10.11
N ALA A 90 0.09 0.90 10.96
CA ALA A 90 -0.72 0.68 12.15
C ALA A 90 -2.15 0.21 11.80
N ILE A 91 -2.79 0.84 10.81
CA ILE A 91 -4.12 0.46 10.32
C ILE A 91 -4.08 -0.95 9.70
N SER A 92 -3.09 -1.21 8.86
CA SER A 92 -2.87 -2.52 8.24
C SER A 92 -2.70 -3.62 9.29
N GLY A 93 -1.85 -3.38 10.29
CA GLY A 93 -1.63 -4.30 11.41
C GLY A 93 -2.91 -4.54 12.22
N ALA A 94 -3.67 -3.50 12.52
CA ALA A 94 -4.94 -3.64 13.21
C ALA A 94 -5.95 -4.47 12.40
N ILE A 95 -6.11 -4.19 11.10
CA ILE A 95 -6.98 -4.96 10.20
C ILE A 95 -6.54 -6.43 10.19
N PHE A 96 -5.26 -6.68 9.92
CA PHE A 96 -4.72 -8.04 9.85
C PHE A 96 -4.95 -8.81 11.15
N GLN A 97 -4.58 -8.24 12.29
CA GLN A 97 -4.68 -8.93 13.58
C GLN A 97 -6.14 -9.23 13.95
N ASN A 98 -7.07 -8.29 13.72
CA ASN A 98 -8.49 -8.52 14.01
C ASN A 98 -9.08 -9.63 13.12
N TYR A 99 -8.81 -9.59 11.80
CA TYR A 99 -9.34 -10.60 10.87
C TYR A 99 -8.64 -11.95 11.03
N ALA A 100 -7.33 -11.98 11.20
CA ALA A 100 -6.57 -13.22 11.39
C ALA A 100 -7.00 -13.93 12.66
N PHE A 101 -7.16 -13.20 13.76
CA PHE A 101 -7.63 -13.79 15.01
C PHE A 101 -9.03 -14.41 14.85
N ARG A 102 -9.94 -13.68 14.23
CA ARG A 102 -11.29 -14.17 13.96
C ARG A 102 -11.28 -15.40 13.06
N TYR A 103 -10.64 -15.34 11.89
CA TYR A 103 -10.67 -16.42 10.90
C TYR A 103 -9.94 -17.68 11.38
N VAL A 104 -8.81 -17.54 12.06
CA VAL A 104 -8.08 -18.70 12.62
C VAL A 104 -8.88 -19.32 13.76
N SER A 105 -9.47 -18.51 14.64
CA SER A 105 -10.34 -19.01 15.72
C SER A 105 -11.54 -19.78 15.18
N GLU A 106 -12.23 -19.23 14.16
CA GLU A 106 -13.35 -19.89 13.49
C GLU A 106 -12.91 -21.20 12.80
N SER A 107 -11.74 -21.22 12.17
CA SER A 107 -11.25 -22.38 11.41
C SER A 107 -10.71 -23.53 12.28
N LEU A 108 -10.27 -23.23 13.51
CA LEU A 108 -9.72 -24.20 14.47
C LEU A 108 -10.62 -24.40 15.69
N ALA A 109 -11.91 -24.04 15.59
CA ALA A 109 -12.84 -24.05 16.71
C ALA A 109 -12.98 -25.44 17.38
N HIS A 110 -12.80 -26.52 16.62
CA HIS A 110 -12.84 -27.91 17.12
C HIS A 110 -11.68 -28.27 18.05
N LEU A 111 -10.58 -27.52 18.00
CA LEU A 111 -9.41 -27.76 18.84
C LEU A 111 -9.48 -27.05 20.20
N HIS A 112 -10.47 -26.16 20.40
CA HIS A 112 -10.66 -25.42 21.65
C HIS A 112 -9.39 -24.69 22.14
N LEU A 113 -8.62 -24.12 21.21
CA LEU A 113 -7.39 -23.39 21.50
C LEU A 113 -7.65 -22.13 22.33
N THR A 114 -6.69 -21.78 23.19
CA THR A 114 -6.71 -20.51 23.93
C THR A 114 -6.41 -19.32 23.00
N SER A 115 -6.79 -18.11 23.41
CA SER A 115 -6.48 -16.89 22.66
C SER A 115 -4.98 -16.69 22.42
N GLY A 116 -4.13 -17.13 23.36
CA GLY A 116 -2.67 -17.06 23.22
C GLY A 116 -2.14 -18.03 22.17
N GLU A 117 -2.72 -19.23 22.08
CA GLU A 117 -2.37 -20.23 21.06
C GLU A 117 -2.83 -19.80 19.67
N ILE A 118 -4.02 -19.19 19.57
CA ILE A 118 -4.51 -18.62 18.31
C ILE A 118 -3.58 -17.48 17.85
N GLN A 119 -3.22 -16.55 18.74
CA GLN A 119 -2.26 -15.49 18.41
C GLN A 119 -0.89 -16.04 18.00
N SER A 120 -0.43 -17.09 18.67
CA SER A 120 0.79 -17.80 18.28
C SER A 120 0.64 -18.39 16.88
N ALA A 121 -0.47 -19.04 16.55
CA ALA A 121 -0.72 -19.62 15.23
C ALA A 121 -0.77 -18.56 14.11
N ILE A 122 -1.33 -17.36 14.38
CA ILE A 122 -1.34 -16.22 13.44
C ILE A 122 0.08 -15.77 13.08
N ALA A 123 1.05 -15.91 13.98
CA ALA A 123 2.46 -15.60 13.70
C ALA A 123 3.07 -16.53 12.62
N GLY A 124 2.32 -17.53 12.14
CA GLY A 124 2.63 -18.31 10.96
C GLY A 124 3.72 -19.34 11.22
N THR A 125 4.69 -19.45 10.29
CA THR A 125 5.73 -20.50 10.27
C THR A 125 6.66 -20.50 11.47
N THR A 126 6.64 -19.45 12.29
CA THR A 126 7.42 -19.35 13.53
C THR A 126 6.68 -19.95 14.73
N SER A 127 5.38 -20.21 14.60
CA SER A 127 4.55 -20.77 15.66
C SER A 127 4.87 -22.24 15.93
N THR A 128 5.20 -22.56 17.19
CA THR A 128 5.29 -23.96 17.65
C THR A 128 3.92 -24.62 17.68
N VAL A 129 2.86 -23.87 17.97
CA VAL A 129 1.48 -24.35 17.96
C VAL A 129 1.10 -24.81 16.56
N LEU A 130 1.30 -23.95 15.54
CA LEU A 130 0.97 -24.29 14.15
C LEU A 130 1.73 -25.53 13.67
N LYS A 131 3.01 -25.69 14.05
CA LYS A 131 3.83 -26.85 13.65
C LYS A 131 3.36 -28.17 14.25
N ASN A 132 2.72 -28.13 15.41
CA ASN A 132 2.23 -29.31 16.11
C ASN A 132 0.81 -29.71 15.70
N LEU A 133 0.14 -28.87 14.89
CA LEU A 133 -1.17 -29.19 14.33
C LEU A 133 -1.10 -30.30 13.28
N SER A 134 -2.23 -30.96 13.05
CA SER A 134 -2.38 -31.90 11.94
C SER A 134 -2.16 -31.19 10.59
N PRO A 135 -1.76 -31.89 9.51
CA PRO A 135 -1.62 -31.27 8.19
C PRO A 135 -2.89 -30.58 7.69
N GLU A 136 -4.06 -31.11 8.05
CA GLU A 136 -5.37 -30.53 7.72
C GLU A 136 -5.60 -29.21 8.45
N ASP A 137 -5.37 -29.17 9.76
CA ASP A 137 -5.51 -27.96 10.58
C ASP A 137 -4.49 -26.88 10.20
N GLN A 138 -3.27 -27.27 9.82
CA GLN A 138 -2.26 -26.35 9.29
C GLN A 138 -2.73 -25.67 7.99
N ALA A 139 -3.37 -26.44 7.10
CA ALA A 139 -3.93 -25.90 5.87
C ALA A 139 -5.08 -24.94 6.15
N LEU A 140 -6.00 -25.28 7.07
CA LEU A 140 -7.10 -24.41 7.49
C LEU A 140 -6.60 -23.10 8.09
N ALA A 141 -5.63 -23.17 9.00
CA ALA A 141 -5.03 -21.98 9.62
C ALA A 141 -4.30 -21.11 8.59
N THR A 142 -3.56 -21.72 7.66
CA THR A 142 -2.87 -20.99 6.58
C THR A 142 -3.87 -20.31 5.66
N GLN A 143 -4.95 -20.99 5.27
CA GLN A 143 -6.02 -20.41 4.45
C GLN A 143 -6.69 -19.22 5.16
N ALA A 144 -6.96 -19.35 6.46
CA ALA A 144 -7.52 -18.27 7.28
C ALA A 144 -6.58 -17.05 7.34
N ILE A 145 -5.28 -17.27 7.53
CA ILE A 145 -4.26 -16.20 7.53
C ILE A 145 -4.21 -15.51 6.16
N VAL A 146 -4.17 -16.26 5.06
CA VAL A 146 -4.20 -15.69 3.70
C VAL A 146 -5.48 -14.88 3.48
N HIS A 147 -6.63 -15.36 3.95
CA HIS A 147 -7.89 -14.61 3.85
C HIS A 147 -7.88 -13.32 4.68
N ALA A 148 -7.21 -13.29 5.83
CA ALA A 148 -6.99 -12.07 6.58
C ALA A 148 -6.05 -11.09 5.84
N MET A 149 -4.99 -11.60 5.19
CA MET A 149 -4.09 -10.78 4.37
C MET A 149 -4.82 -10.11 3.21
N GLN A 150 -5.75 -10.81 2.54
CA GLN A 150 -6.61 -10.24 1.50
C GLN A 150 -7.30 -8.94 1.98
N LYS A 151 -7.82 -8.94 3.22
CA LYS A 151 -8.52 -7.77 3.78
C LYS A 151 -7.61 -6.56 3.96
N VAL A 152 -6.31 -6.75 4.18
CA VAL A 152 -5.35 -5.64 4.30
C VAL A 152 -5.22 -4.88 2.98
N TYR A 153 -5.27 -5.57 1.84
CA TYR A 153 -5.06 -4.96 0.52
C TYR A 153 -6.17 -3.99 0.10
N ILE A 154 -7.31 -3.96 0.79
CA ILE A 154 -8.32 -2.92 0.59
C ILE A 154 -7.77 -1.53 0.85
N LEU A 155 -6.82 -1.40 1.78
CA LEU A 155 -6.17 -0.13 2.08
C LEU A 155 -5.38 0.39 0.88
N ILE A 156 -4.72 -0.51 0.13
CA ILE A 156 -3.96 -0.17 -1.08
C ILE A 156 -4.92 0.26 -2.19
N LEU A 157 -6.01 -0.47 -2.39
CA LEU A 157 -7.04 -0.12 -3.37
C LEU A 157 -7.62 1.27 -3.10
N VAL A 158 -8.00 1.56 -1.84
CA VAL A 158 -8.54 2.86 -1.43
C VAL A 158 -7.50 3.96 -1.61
N ALA A 159 -6.24 3.73 -1.22
CA ALA A 159 -5.17 4.70 -1.40
C ALA A 159 -4.94 5.03 -2.90
N GLY A 160 -4.97 4.02 -3.77
CA GLY A 160 -4.88 4.20 -5.22
C GLY A 160 -6.06 5.01 -5.78
N ALA A 161 -7.28 4.72 -5.33
CA ALA A 161 -8.48 5.46 -5.73
C ALA A 161 -8.44 6.93 -5.28
N VAL A 162 -8.04 7.20 -4.03
CA VAL A 162 -7.85 8.56 -3.53
C VAL A 162 -6.78 9.28 -4.33
N CYS A 163 -5.64 8.63 -4.58
CA CYS A 163 -4.57 9.16 -5.42
C CYS A 163 -5.07 9.53 -6.83
N PHE A 164 -5.85 8.66 -7.46
CA PHE A 164 -6.45 8.91 -8.77
C PHE A 164 -7.38 10.13 -8.74
N ILE A 165 -8.30 10.20 -7.77
CA ILE A 165 -9.24 11.33 -7.61
C ILE A 165 -8.48 12.64 -7.38
N CYS A 166 -7.49 12.63 -6.48
CA CYS A 166 -6.62 13.78 -6.24
C CYS A 166 -5.89 14.20 -7.51
N GLY A 167 -5.34 13.24 -8.25
CA GLY A 167 -4.70 13.47 -9.54
C GLY A 167 -5.64 14.16 -10.52
N VAL A 168 -6.81 13.60 -10.79
CA VAL A 168 -7.81 14.18 -11.71
C VAL A 168 -8.27 15.58 -11.27
N SER A 169 -8.29 15.85 -9.96
CA SER A 169 -8.67 17.15 -9.39
C SER A 169 -7.54 18.18 -9.37
N MET A 170 -6.29 17.79 -9.67
CA MET A 170 -5.17 18.72 -9.72
C MET A 170 -5.29 19.72 -10.88
N ARG A 171 -4.80 20.94 -10.65
CA ARG A 171 -4.75 21.96 -11.68
C ARG A 171 -3.83 21.52 -12.83
N ARG A 172 -4.31 21.73 -14.06
CA ARG A 172 -3.56 21.43 -15.29
C ARG A 172 -2.59 22.55 -15.60
N GLU A 173 -1.54 22.64 -14.80
CA GLU A 173 -0.51 23.68 -14.93
C GLU A 173 0.80 23.06 -15.43
N ASN A 174 1.46 23.75 -16.36
CA ASN A 174 2.81 23.40 -16.80
C ASN A 174 3.82 23.95 -15.79
N LEU A 175 4.49 23.08 -15.04
CA LEU A 175 5.48 23.50 -14.03
C LEU A 175 6.87 23.76 -14.60
N PHE A 176 7.19 23.21 -15.78
CA PHE A 176 8.56 23.15 -16.29
C PHE A 176 8.78 23.92 -17.61
N MET A 177 7.78 24.68 -18.09
CA MET A 177 7.87 25.43 -19.35
C MET A 177 8.33 26.89 -19.19
N GLU A 178 8.61 27.37 -17.97
CA GLU A 178 9.08 28.74 -17.75
C GLU A 178 10.62 28.82 -17.76
N LYS A 179 11.25 28.41 -18.86
CA LYS A 179 12.62 28.81 -19.21
C LYS A 179 12.75 28.91 -20.74
N GLY A 180 12.34 30.06 -21.27
CA GLY A 180 12.49 30.34 -22.70
C GLY A 180 11.86 31.64 -23.19
N ALA A 181 11.77 32.69 -22.37
CA ALA A 181 11.39 34.03 -22.83
C ALA A 181 11.96 35.10 -21.89
N ALA A 182 13.27 35.24 -21.89
CA ALA A 182 13.93 36.47 -21.49
C ALA A 182 15.21 36.57 -22.34
N GLY A 183 15.08 37.30 -23.45
CA GLY A 183 16.23 37.89 -24.13
C GLY A 183 16.74 39.12 -23.38
#